data_AF-A0A7S0DQB3-F1
#
_entry.id   AF-A0A7S0DQB3-F1
#
_cell.length_a   1.000
_cell.length_b   1.000
_cell.length_c   1.000
_cell.angle_alpha   90.00
_cell.angle_beta   90.00
_cell.angle_gamma   90.00
#
_symmetry.space_group_name_H-M   'P 1'
#
loop_
_entity.id
_entity.type
_entity.pdbx_description
1 polymer ?
#
loop_
_entity_poly.entity_id
_entity_poly.type
_entity_poly.pdbx_seq_one_letter_code
_entity_poly.pdbx_strand_id
1 'polypeptide(L)'
;KNRGGVTHMAALASIVAALLAGGPKFTNPGLSSPSAADYAESPIEEYQPVVTGDLPSRQSLRITETLQVVSKVLSAVASLAFTLGKSTTSASCAPETVMTSSGPVPDCTEKLLQGTRGLLVDLDGTIYNDHGLLPGAHQFYHWADKSRYPYVLLSNSGAKGAEGTQAKLATAPFDLTSNPSMPPVPLKNILTGAMAAADFLIEKAKPGSRIFILQSLSRYGGIIDCFRRVLERRAPRGWMEKMEIRTYLSTQDAKIWARDAVRGKHMTYVALAGDGDIRDEEDWGYSTWDYDMLQKAVWIISNGGFLVTHARDTHNPKLAREEGFEDVDLMVPGPGTFEALIKSATYPKAIDRTFNTGKGGNLGGKYMMDKAMKMLKGLGLREGKDRVVIIGDTLDTDIQAANDFGIRSVLLRSGVHTEKDLLYYPGIRPTCIADNLSSVVEMIRKGRKLPPPKFGAPIPPPAPAPAPRAKTFEPPKVPKIVGATNKPASGAYDYITEDEEDF
;
A
#
# COMPACT_ATOMS: atom_id res chain seq x y z
N LYS A 1 -35.91 -27.64 3.30
CA LYS A 1 -35.16 -28.50 4.25
C LYS A 1 -33.99 -29.16 3.52
N ASN A 2 -32.82 -28.51 3.50
CA ASN A 2 -31.43 -29.05 3.45
C ASN A 2 -30.49 -27.93 2.96
N ARG A 3 -29.54 -27.53 3.80
CA ARG A 3 -28.61 -26.38 3.62
C ARG A 3 -27.45 -26.64 2.65
N GLY A 4 -27.58 -27.59 1.72
CA GLY A 4 -26.52 -27.97 0.76
C GLY A 4 -26.68 -27.42 -0.67
N GLY A 5 -27.84 -26.82 -1.01
CA GLY A 5 -28.15 -26.38 -2.38
C GLY A 5 -27.60 -25.01 -2.79
N VAL A 6 -27.14 -24.19 -1.83
CA VAL A 6 -26.72 -22.79 -2.11
C VAL A 6 -25.32 -22.72 -2.73
N THR A 7 -24.43 -23.68 -2.43
CA THR A 7 -23.07 -23.73 -2.98
C THR A 7 -23.01 -24.17 -4.44
N HIS A 8 -23.96 -24.98 -4.91
CA HIS A 8 -23.98 -25.47 -6.29
C HIS A 8 -24.54 -24.41 -7.27
N MET A 9 -25.47 -23.56 -6.81
CA MET A 9 -25.98 -22.43 -7.60
C MET A 9 -24.93 -21.34 -7.82
N ALA A 10 -24.06 -21.09 -6.84
CA ALA A 10 -22.97 -20.12 -6.98
C ALA A 10 -21.92 -20.58 -8.01
N ALA A 11 -21.56 -21.87 -8.00
CA ALA A 11 -20.65 -22.44 -8.99
C ALA A 11 -21.23 -22.41 -10.42
N LEU A 12 -22.54 -22.70 -10.57
CA LEU A 12 -23.21 -22.57 -11.87
C LEU A 12 -23.25 -21.12 -12.36
N ALA A 13 -23.48 -20.16 -11.47
CA ALA A 13 -23.48 -18.73 -11.82
C ALA A 13 -22.09 -18.26 -12.31
N SER A 14 -21.00 -18.76 -11.71
CA SER A 14 -19.64 -18.45 -12.15
C SER A 14 -19.29 -19.05 -13.50
N ILE A 15 -19.76 -20.28 -13.80
CA ILE A 15 -19.54 -20.92 -15.11
C ILE A 15 -20.32 -20.21 -16.21
N VAL A 16 -21.58 -19.82 -15.94
CA VAL A 16 -22.39 -19.04 -16.89
C VAL A 16 -21.79 -17.64 -17.11
N ALA A 17 -21.27 -17.00 -16.06
CA ALA A 17 -20.55 -15.72 -16.20
C ALA A 17 -19.27 -15.85 -17.04
N ALA A 18 -18.51 -16.95 -16.90
CA ALA A 18 -17.31 -17.21 -17.70
C ALA A 18 -17.63 -17.47 -19.19
N LEU A 19 -18.75 -18.13 -19.49
CA LEU A 19 -19.20 -18.37 -20.86
C LEU A 19 -19.75 -17.11 -21.54
N LEU A 20 -20.42 -16.23 -20.79
CA LEU A 20 -20.93 -14.96 -21.30
C LEU A 20 -19.85 -13.87 -21.45
N ALA A 21 -18.73 -13.98 -20.72
CA ALA A 21 -17.64 -13.01 -20.75
C ALA A 21 -16.67 -13.18 -21.95
N GLY A 22 -16.88 -14.17 -22.82
CA GLY A 22 -16.01 -14.43 -23.97
C GLY A 22 -14.61 -14.87 -23.52
N GLY A 23 -14.40 -16.17 -23.36
CA GLY A 23 -13.14 -16.76 -22.88
C GLY A 23 -11.88 -16.34 -23.68
N PRO A 24 -10.67 -16.59 -23.13
CA PRO A 24 -9.42 -16.04 -23.64
C PRO A 24 -9.12 -16.52 -25.06
N LYS A 25 -8.87 -15.57 -25.96
CA LYS A 25 -8.34 -15.82 -27.30
C LYS A 25 -6.85 -16.15 -27.20
N PHE A 26 -6.50 -17.42 -27.34
CA PHE A 26 -5.13 -17.82 -27.69
C PHE A 26 -4.90 -17.55 -29.17
N THR A 27 -4.10 -16.55 -29.51
CA THR A 27 -3.58 -16.38 -30.87
C THR A 27 -2.13 -16.85 -30.90
N ASN A 28 -1.90 -18.01 -31.52
CA ASN A 28 -0.56 -18.51 -31.83
C ASN A 28 -0.21 -18.04 -33.26
N PRO A 29 0.86 -17.27 -33.50
CA PRO A 29 1.18 -16.75 -34.83
C PRO A 29 1.96 -17.83 -35.60
N GLY A 30 1.28 -18.65 -36.40
CA GLY A 30 2.00 -19.64 -37.20
C GLY A 30 1.21 -20.70 -37.95
N LEU A 31 -0.13 -20.61 -38.05
CA LEU A 31 -0.93 -21.52 -38.88
C LEU A 31 -2.10 -20.76 -39.51
N SER A 32 -2.14 -20.76 -40.85
CA SER A 32 -3.28 -20.31 -41.65
C SER A 32 -4.54 -21.12 -41.30
N SER A 33 -5.64 -20.44 -40.96
CA SER A 33 -6.94 -21.05 -40.64
C SER A 33 -7.62 -21.66 -41.87
N PRO A 34 -8.14 -22.90 -41.82
CA PRO A 34 -9.16 -23.36 -42.77
C PRO A 34 -10.52 -22.75 -42.44
N SER A 35 -11.38 -22.63 -43.45
CA SER A 35 -12.73 -22.04 -43.32
C SER A 35 -13.74 -23.03 -42.72
N ALA A 36 -14.83 -22.51 -42.16
CA ALA A 36 -15.85 -23.23 -41.39
C ALA A 36 -16.73 -24.26 -42.18
N ALA A 37 -16.25 -24.75 -43.32
CA ALA A 37 -16.96 -25.75 -44.14
C ALA A 37 -16.43 -27.19 -43.99
N ASP A 38 -15.30 -27.41 -43.31
CA ASP A 38 -14.60 -28.71 -43.31
C ASP A 38 -15.00 -29.67 -42.17
N TYR A 39 -16.07 -29.40 -41.40
CA TYR A 39 -16.53 -30.25 -40.28
C TYR A 39 -17.91 -30.88 -40.46
N ALA A 40 -18.48 -30.85 -41.66
CA ALA A 40 -19.64 -31.67 -41.97
C ALA A 40 -19.18 -33.01 -42.55
N GLU A 41 -19.64 -34.11 -41.95
CA GLU A 41 -19.44 -35.52 -42.34
C GLU A 41 -18.30 -36.28 -41.64
N SER A 42 -18.56 -36.75 -40.42
CA SER A 42 -18.17 -38.09 -39.94
C SER A 42 -19.01 -38.48 -38.70
N PRO A 43 -19.40 -39.77 -38.52
CA PRO A 43 -20.31 -40.17 -37.45
C PRO A 43 -19.61 -40.23 -36.10
N ILE A 44 -20.33 -39.83 -35.05
CA ILE A 44 -19.91 -39.94 -33.65
C ILE A 44 -19.83 -41.43 -33.31
N GLU A 45 -18.62 -41.96 -33.08
CA GLU A 45 -18.45 -43.26 -32.43
C GLU A 45 -18.88 -43.15 -30.95
N GLU A 46 -19.78 -44.05 -30.54
CA GLU A 46 -20.22 -44.20 -29.14
C GLU A 46 -19.05 -44.65 -28.25
N TYR A 47 -18.59 -43.76 -27.38
CA TYR A 47 -17.68 -44.10 -26.31
C TYR A 47 -18.44 -44.83 -25.18
N GLN A 48 -18.35 -46.16 -25.15
CA GLN A 48 -18.86 -46.99 -24.04
C GLN A 48 -17.83 -47.01 -22.89
N PRO A 49 -18.15 -46.51 -21.67
CA PRO A 49 -17.24 -46.63 -20.55
C PRO A 49 -17.31 -48.05 -19.96
N VAL A 50 -16.17 -48.74 -19.93
CA VAL A 50 -15.99 -49.99 -19.17
C VAL A 50 -16.01 -49.64 -17.67
N VAL A 51 -17.12 -49.97 -16.99
CA VAL A 51 -17.23 -49.87 -15.53
C VAL A 51 -16.84 -51.21 -14.93
N THR A 52 -15.59 -51.32 -14.47
CA THR A 52 -15.18 -52.40 -13.56
C THR A 52 -15.43 -51.97 -12.13
N GLY A 53 -16.51 -52.48 -11.51
CA GLY A 53 -16.75 -52.38 -10.07
C GLY A 53 -18.21 -52.11 -9.73
N ASP A 54 -18.85 -53.07 -9.06
CA ASP A 54 -20.23 -52.98 -8.57
C ASP A 54 -20.42 -51.80 -7.60
N LEU A 55 -21.17 -50.78 -8.04
CA LEU A 55 -21.71 -49.72 -7.19
C LEU A 55 -23.17 -50.07 -6.82
N PRO A 56 -23.56 -49.97 -5.54
CA PRO A 56 -24.91 -50.34 -5.12
C PRO A 56 -25.96 -49.39 -5.74
N SER A 57 -27.03 -50.01 -6.27
CA SER A 57 -28.10 -49.51 -7.14
C SER A 57 -28.86 -48.22 -6.74
N ARG A 58 -28.55 -47.59 -5.60
CA ARG A 58 -29.13 -46.30 -5.18
C ARG A 58 -28.32 -45.07 -5.58
N GLN A 59 -27.03 -45.21 -5.90
CA GLN A 59 -26.20 -44.06 -6.33
C GLN A 59 -26.33 -43.77 -7.84
N SER A 60 -26.58 -44.79 -8.67
CA SER A 60 -26.79 -44.64 -10.11
C SER A 60 -28.05 -43.83 -10.43
N LEU A 61 -29.17 -44.07 -9.73
CA LEU A 61 -30.41 -43.31 -9.93
C LEU A 61 -30.26 -41.80 -9.66
N ARG A 62 -29.48 -41.41 -8.63
CA ARG A 62 -29.29 -40.00 -8.27
C ARG A 62 -28.43 -39.24 -9.28
N ILE A 63 -27.49 -39.90 -9.93
CA ILE A 63 -26.64 -39.29 -10.96
C ILE A 63 -27.45 -39.01 -12.23
N THR A 64 -28.30 -39.96 -12.64
CA THR A 64 -29.17 -39.80 -13.81
C THR A 64 -30.21 -38.69 -13.61
N GLU A 65 -30.82 -38.59 -12.41
CA GLU A 65 -31.74 -37.50 -12.09
C GLU A 65 -31.04 -36.13 -12.06
N THR A 66 -29.81 -36.06 -11.55
CA THR A 66 -29.04 -34.81 -11.48
C THR A 66 -28.64 -34.32 -12.88
N LEU A 67 -28.22 -35.22 -13.77
CA LEU A 67 -27.88 -34.89 -15.16
C LEU A 67 -29.10 -34.42 -15.97
N GLN A 68 -30.28 -35.01 -15.74
CA GLN A 68 -31.52 -34.55 -16.38
C GLN A 68 -31.94 -33.15 -15.91
N VAL A 69 -31.72 -32.80 -14.64
CA VAL A 69 -31.99 -31.45 -14.13
C VAL A 69 -31.04 -30.42 -14.74
N VAL A 70 -29.75 -30.74 -14.84
CA VAL A 70 -28.74 -29.84 -15.45
C VAL A 70 -29.05 -29.58 -16.93
N SER A 71 -29.43 -30.62 -17.69
CA SER A 71 -29.82 -30.49 -19.11
C SER A 71 -31.07 -29.60 -19.30
N LYS A 72 -32.08 -29.73 -18.42
CA LYS A 72 -33.28 -28.88 -18.44
C LYS A 72 -32.97 -27.42 -18.09
N VAL A 73 -32.08 -27.17 -17.14
CA VAL A 73 -31.65 -25.81 -16.76
C VAL A 73 -30.88 -25.15 -17.91
N LEU A 74 -29.95 -25.88 -18.55
CA LEU A 74 -29.20 -25.36 -19.70
C LEU A 74 -30.12 -25.02 -20.89
N SER A 75 -31.11 -25.86 -21.16
CA SER A 75 -32.10 -25.61 -22.23
C SER A 75 -33.01 -24.41 -21.92
N ALA A 76 -33.37 -24.20 -20.64
CA ALA A 76 -34.14 -23.05 -20.21
C ALA A 76 -33.34 -21.74 -20.28
N VAL A 77 -32.05 -21.75 -19.91
CA VAL A 77 -31.15 -20.60 -20.02
C VAL A 77 -30.90 -20.22 -21.48
N ALA A 78 -30.71 -21.20 -22.36
CA ALA A 78 -30.58 -20.96 -23.81
C ALA A 78 -31.86 -20.36 -24.41
N SER A 79 -33.03 -20.83 -23.97
CA SER A 79 -34.32 -20.29 -24.41
C SER A 79 -34.56 -18.86 -23.89
N LEU A 80 -34.14 -18.57 -22.65
CA LEU A 80 -34.24 -17.22 -22.06
C LEU A 80 -33.29 -16.24 -22.76
N ALA A 81 -32.06 -16.65 -23.08
CA ALA A 81 -31.11 -15.86 -23.87
C ALA A 81 -31.63 -15.57 -25.28
N PHE A 82 -32.27 -16.55 -25.93
CA PHE A 82 -32.88 -16.38 -27.25
C PHE A 82 -34.12 -15.47 -27.22
N THR A 83 -34.90 -15.50 -26.14
CA THR A 83 -36.08 -14.65 -25.96
C THR A 83 -35.70 -13.21 -25.64
N LEU A 84 -34.65 -13.00 -24.83
CA LEU A 84 -34.09 -11.68 -24.51
C LEU A 84 -33.31 -11.06 -25.69
N GLY A 85 -32.81 -11.88 -26.61
CA GLY A 85 -32.15 -11.42 -27.84
C GLY A 85 -33.09 -10.94 -28.96
N LYS A 86 -34.41 -11.11 -28.81
CA LYS A 86 -35.41 -10.70 -29.82
C LYS A 86 -36.22 -9.45 -29.47
N SER A 87 -36.04 -8.85 -28.28
CA SER A 87 -36.83 -7.70 -27.83
C SER A 87 -35.99 -6.46 -27.49
N THR A 88 -35.18 -5.96 -28.42
CA THR A 88 -34.67 -4.58 -28.37
C THR A 88 -34.38 -4.05 -29.78
N THR A 89 -35.43 -3.70 -30.51
CA THR A 89 -35.32 -2.74 -31.62
C THR A 89 -35.38 -1.31 -31.07
N SER A 90 -34.39 -0.51 -31.46
CA SER A 90 -34.30 0.96 -31.43
C SER A 90 -34.50 1.70 -30.10
N ALA A 91 -33.38 1.95 -29.43
CA ALA A 91 -33.09 3.26 -28.83
C ALA A 91 -31.57 3.45 -28.87
N SER A 92 -31.09 4.48 -29.58
CA SER A 92 -29.67 4.80 -29.66
C SER A 92 -29.19 5.34 -28.31
N CYS A 93 -28.74 4.46 -27.43
CA CYS A 93 -27.74 4.82 -26.44
C CYS A 93 -26.39 4.58 -27.11
N ALA A 94 -25.70 5.67 -27.44
CA ALA A 94 -24.26 5.61 -27.63
C ALA A 94 -23.66 4.88 -26.42
N PRO A 95 -22.75 3.91 -26.60
CA PRO A 95 -22.05 3.36 -25.45
C PRO A 95 -21.36 4.52 -24.77
N GLU A 96 -21.75 4.82 -23.52
CA GLU A 96 -20.89 5.60 -22.65
C GLU A 96 -19.54 4.90 -22.69
N THR A 97 -18.58 5.58 -23.29
CA THR A 97 -17.20 5.18 -23.35
C THR A 97 -16.80 4.87 -21.91
N VAL A 98 -16.72 3.59 -21.57
CA VAL A 98 -15.80 3.17 -20.52
C VAL A 98 -14.47 3.68 -21.02
N MET A 99 -14.03 4.82 -20.50
CA MET A 99 -12.71 5.35 -20.76
C MET A 99 -11.75 4.31 -20.19
N THR A 100 -11.38 3.34 -21.02
CA THR A 100 -10.12 2.63 -20.84
C THR A 100 -9.09 3.74 -20.84
N SER A 101 -8.51 4.05 -19.68
CA SER A 101 -7.48 5.06 -19.50
C SER A 101 -6.15 4.56 -20.11
N SER A 102 -6.17 4.09 -21.36
CA SER A 102 -5.09 3.38 -22.05
C SER A 102 -4.02 4.31 -22.64
N GLY A 103 -4.16 5.62 -22.51
CA GLY A 103 -3.12 6.57 -22.93
C GLY A 103 -1.86 6.47 -22.05
N PRO A 104 -0.70 6.97 -22.50
CA PRO A 104 0.49 7.05 -21.67
C PRO A 104 0.24 7.91 -20.42
N VAL A 105 0.85 7.56 -19.28
CA VAL A 105 0.84 8.43 -18.10
C VAL A 105 1.73 9.64 -18.41
N PRO A 106 1.26 10.88 -18.19
CA PRO A 106 2.06 12.06 -18.48
C PRO A 106 3.18 12.25 -17.45
N ASP A 107 4.26 12.91 -17.87
CA ASP A 107 5.20 13.51 -16.93
C ASP A 107 4.49 14.57 -16.06
N CYS A 108 4.97 14.71 -14.83
CA CYS A 108 4.43 15.68 -13.90
C CYS A 108 4.63 17.11 -14.41
N THR A 109 3.61 17.94 -14.17
CA THR A 109 3.64 19.37 -14.46
C THR A 109 3.08 20.16 -13.28
N GLU A 110 3.39 21.45 -13.23
CA GLU A 110 2.84 22.37 -12.22
C GLU A 110 1.31 22.33 -12.18
N LYS A 111 0.66 22.17 -13.34
CA LYS A 111 -0.80 22.09 -13.47
C LYS A 111 -1.36 20.84 -12.80
N LEU A 112 -0.73 19.68 -12.98
CA LEU A 112 -1.17 18.40 -12.40
C LEU A 112 -1.02 18.39 -10.88
N LEU A 113 0.03 19.03 -10.37
CA LEU A 113 0.30 19.15 -8.92
C LEU A 113 -0.26 20.44 -8.31
N GLN A 114 -0.98 21.25 -9.08
CA GLN A 114 -1.56 22.49 -8.61
C GLN A 114 -2.53 22.22 -7.45
N GLY A 115 -2.52 23.11 -6.47
CA GLY A 115 -3.46 23.05 -5.36
C GLY A 115 -3.17 21.96 -4.34
N THR A 116 -2.07 21.22 -4.42
CA THR A 116 -1.66 20.29 -3.37
C THR A 116 -1.43 21.04 -2.05
N ARG A 117 -1.88 20.42 -0.96
CA ARG A 117 -1.88 20.96 0.41
C ARG A 117 -1.36 19.98 1.47
N GLY A 118 -1.36 18.68 1.18
CA GLY A 118 -0.78 17.66 2.04
C GLY A 118 -0.02 16.60 1.24
N LEU A 119 1.06 16.09 1.81
CA LEU A 119 1.92 15.07 1.17
C LEU A 119 1.95 13.79 1.99
N LEU A 120 1.74 12.66 1.33
CA LEU A 120 2.12 11.35 1.84
C LEU A 120 3.37 10.95 1.06
N VAL A 121 4.49 10.74 1.73
CA VAL A 121 5.79 10.54 1.07
C VAL A 121 6.35 9.22 1.52
N ASP A 122 6.54 8.31 0.58
CA ASP A 122 7.23 7.05 0.84
C ASP A 122 8.71 7.27 1.24
N LEU A 123 9.39 6.24 1.75
CA LEU A 123 10.78 6.30 2.18
C LEU A 123 11.75 5.58 1.23
N ASP A 124 11.67 4.25 1.17
CA ASP A 124 12.59 3.39 0.42
C ASP A 124 12.34 3.58 -1.10
N GLY A 125 13.34 4.04 -1.86
CA GLY A 125 13.19 4.39 -3.27
C GLY A 125 12.69 5.81 -3.54
N THR A 126 12.28 6.54 -2.48
CA THR A 126 11.75 7.92 -2.56
C THR A 126 12.64 8.95 -1.85
N ILE A 127 12.98 8.70 -0.58
CA ILE A 127 13.85 9.55 0.26
C ILE A 127 15.29 9.01 0.24
N TYR A 128 15.45 7.69 0.27
CA TYR A 128 16.75 7.03 0.28
C TYR A 128 16.68 5.69 -0.47
N ASN A 129 17.84 5.17 -0.85
CA ASN A 129 18.03 3.76 -1.24
C ASN A 129 19.06 3.14 -0.30
N ASP A 130 19.64 1.98 -0.62
CA ASP A 130 20.59 1.30 0.27
C ASP A 130 21.91 2.08 0.48
N HIS A 131 22.25 3.01 -0.42
CA HIS A 131 23.50 3.77 -0.38
C HIS A 131 23.38 5.09 0.38
N GLY A 132 22.16 5.53 0.70
CA GLY A 132 21.94 6.82 1.37
C GLY A 132 20.79 7.60 0.77
N LEU A 133 20.79 8.90 1.03
CA LEU A 133 19.75 9.82 0.56
C LEU A 133 19.73 9.95 -0.97
N LEU A 134 18.52 9.94 -1.52
CA LEU A 134 18.26 10.19 -2.94
C LEU A 134 18.28 11.71 -3.25
N PRO A 135 18.55 12.08 -4.51
CA PRO A 135 18.50 13.48 -4.94
C PRO A 135 17.16 14.15 -4.60
N GLY A 136 17.24 15.28 -3.89
CA GLY A 136 16.07 16.06 -3.49
C GLY A 136 15.51 15.75 -2.10
N ALA A 137 15.98 14.72 -1.41
CA ALA A 137 15.51 14.35 -0.07
C ALA A 137 15.69 15.48 0.96
N HIS A 138 16.90 16.05 1.04
CA HIS A 138 17.17 17.23 1.89
C HIS A 138 16.34 18.45 1.47
N GLN A 139 16.22 18.70 0.17
CA GLN A 139 15.48 19.87 -0.35
C GLN A 139 14.00 19.78 0.00
N PHE A 140 13.42 18.58 -0.10
CA PHE A 140 12.06 18.28 0.35
C PHE A 140 11.92 18.55 1.84
N TYR A 141 12.74 17.92 2.67
CA TYR A 141 12.58 18.03 4.12
C TYR A 141 12.79 19.48 4.60
N HIS A 142 13.82 20.15 4.09
CA HIS A 142 14.09 21.56 4.36
C HIS A 142 12.90 22.46 4.01
N TRP A 143 12.33 22.28 2.81
CA TRP A 143 11.18 23.05 2.37
C TRP A 143 9.93 22.75 3.20
N ALA A 144 9.64 21.48 3.46
CA ALA A 144 8.45 21.05 4.17
C ALA A 144 8.46 21.59 5.62
N ASP A 145 9.59 21.47 6.31
CA ASP A 145 9.78 22.01 7.65
C ASP A 145 9.68 23.55 7.67
N LYS A 146 10.48 24.25 6.86
CA LYS A 146 10.49 25.74 6.86
C LYS A 146 9.15 26.36 6.49
N SER A 147 8.43 25.75 5.56
CA SER A 147 7.12 26.25 5.13
C SER A 147 5.96 25.74 6.00
N ARG A 148 6.25 24.90 7.00
CA ARG A 148 5.25 24.19 7.82
C ARG A 148 4.21 23.48 6.94
N TYR A 149 4.69 22.85 5.88
CA TYR A 149 3.84 22.12 4.94
C TYR A 149 3.38 20.81 5.60
N PRO A 150 2.09 20.47 5.60
CA PRO A 150 1.64 19.18 6.12
C PRO A 150 2.18 18.01 5.30
N TYR A 151 3.02 17.17 5.91
CA TYR A 151 3.54 15.95 5.28
C TYR A 151 3.57 14.79 6.28
N VAL A 152 3.40 13.57 5.78
CA VAL A 152 3.63 12.33 6.53
C VAL A 152 4.56 11.45 5.72
N LEU A 153 5.67 11.04 6.34
CA LEU A 153 6.52 9.96 5.85
C LEU A 153 5.78 8.65 6.10
N LEU A 154 5.47 7.93 5.03
CA LEU A 154 4.55 6.80 5.01
C LEU A 154 5.28 5.56 4.47
N SER A 155 5.88 4.77 5.36
CA SER A 155 6.68 3.60 5.00
C SER A 155 5.93 2.29 5.26
N ASN A 156 6.15 1.29 4.40
CA ASN A 156 5.64 -0.07 4.63
C ASN A 156 6.52 -0.89 5.59
N SER A 157 7.60 -0.31 6.12
CA SER A 157 8.52 -0.99 7.03
C SER A 157 7.83 -1.61 8.26
N GLY A 158 8.07 -2.89 8.48
CA GLY A 158 7.63 -3.69 9.62
C GLY A 158 8.66 -3.79 10.74
N ALA A 159 9.94 -3.51 10.46
CA ALA A 159 11.03 -3.67 11.42
C ALA A 159 11.14 -2.51 12.44
N LYS A 160 10.46 -1.38 12.22
CA LYS A 160 10.63 -0.17 13.03
C LYS A 160 9.39 0.71 13.06
N GLY A 161 9.27 1.47 14.16
CA GLY A 161 8.26 2.51 14.34
C GLY A 161 8.78 3.88 13.93
N ALA A 162 8.13 4.92 14.45
CA ALA A 162 8.52 6.30 14.22
C ALA A 162 9.92 6.60 14.79
N GLU A 163 10.26 6.07 15.96
CA GLU A 163 11.54 6.29 16.65
C GLU A 163 12.70 5.67 15.88
N GLY A 164 12.60 4.39 15.50
CA GLY A 164 13.63 3.74 14.68
C GLY A 164 13.79 4.39 13.30
N THR A 165 12.69 4.89 12.72
CA THR A 165 12.74 5.63 11.44
C THR A 165 13.42 6.99 11.60
N GLN A 166 13.09 7.75 12.64
CA GLN A 166 13.76 9.03 12.94
C GLN A 166 15.25 8.81 13.17
N ALA A 167 15.62 7.76 13.92
CA ALA A 167 17.02 7.40 14.17
C ALA A 167 17.76 7.07 12.87
N LYS A 168 17.14 6.31 11.96
CA LYS A 168 17.68 6.08 10.60
C LYS A 168 17.92 7.40 9.88
N LEU A 169 16.91 8.26 9.83
CA LEU A 169 16.96 9.56 9.15
C LEU A 169 17.88 10.60 9.81
N ALA A 170 18.50 10.27 10.94
CA ALA A 170 19.49 11.09 11.64
C ALA A 170 20.89 10.43 11.65
N THR A 171 21.07 9.31 10.93
CA THR A 171 22.32 8.55 10.91
C THR A 171 22.83 8.44 9.47
N ALA A 172 24.12 8.72 9.25
CA ALA A 172 24.74 8.53 7.93
C ALA A 172 24.62 7.05 7.47
N PRO A 173 24.40 6.79 6.16
CA PRO A 173 24.31 7.74 5.05
C PRO A 173 22.88 8.29 4.80
N PHE A 174 21.93 8.06 5.71
CA PHE A 174 20.52 8.44 5.58
C PHE A 174 20.16 9.74 6.31
N ASP A 175 21.15 10.46 6.80
CA ASP A 175 20.96 11.61 7.68
C ASP A 175 20.38 12.81 6.92
N LEU A 176 19.05 12.97 6.97
CA LEU A 176 18.30 14.11 6.43
C LEU A 176 18.58 15.42 7.16
N THR A 177 19.22 15.35 8.33
CA THR A 177 19.43 16.47 9.24
C THR A 177 20.79 17.13 9.07
N SER A 178 21.72 16.51 8.34
CA SER A 178 23.10 17.00 8.19
C SER A 178 23.28 18.21 7.27
N ASN A 179 22.52 18.32 6.17
CA ASN A 179 22.80 19.29 5.10
C ASN A 179 21.55 19.91 4.43
N PRO A 180 21.18 21.17 4.74
CA PRO A 180 21.68 21.98 5.86
C PRO A 180 21.28 21.36 7.20
N SER A 181 21.88 21.81 8.31
CA SER A 181 21.48 21.37 9.65
C SER A 181 19.99 21.61 9.89
N MET A 182 19.23 20.53 10.12
CA MET A 182 17.78 20.54 10.38
C MET A 182 17.45 19.85 11.71
N PRO A 183 16.32 20.17 12.36
CA PRO A 183 15.85 19.36 13.47
C PRO A 183 15.57 17.91 13.03
N PRO A 184 15.56 16.93 13.96
CA PRO A 184 15.10 15.58 13.68
C PRO A 184 13.66 15.58 13.14
N VAL A 185 13.38 14.71 12.17
CA VAL A 185 12.03 14.56 11.61
C VAL A 185 11.04 14.27 12.74
N PRO A 186 10.00 15.09 12.98
CA PRO A 186 9.12 14.89 14.12
C PRO A 186 8.42 13.53 14.06
N LEU A 187 8.36 12.81 15.20
CA LEU A 187 7.73 11.48 15.26
C LEU A 187 6.26 11.49 14.78
N LYS A 188 5.55 12.60 15.01
CA LYS A 188 4.17 12.83 14.55
C LYS A 188 4.02 12.94 13.02
N ASN A 189 5.13 13.03 12.29
CA ASN A 189 5.17 13.04 10.83
C ASN A 189 5.56 11.67 10.25
N ILE A 190 5.73 10.63 11.06
CA ILE A 190 6.16 9.30 10.61
C ILE A 190 5.08 8.27 10.90
N LEU A 191 4.69 7.50 9.88
CA LEU A 191 3.80 6.36 9.99
C LEU A 191 4.40 5.16 9.25
N THR A 192 4.58 4.05 9.97
CA THR A 192 5.16 2.82 9.42
C THR A 192 4.14 1.68 9.38
N GLY A 193 4.41 0.67 8.54
CA GLY A 193 3.66 -0.58 8.48
C GLY A 193 3.60 -1.30 9.83
N ALA A 194 4.71 -1.29 10.59
CA ALA A 194 4.75 -1.79 11.97
C ALA A 194 3.70 -1.11 12.87
N MET A 195 3.57 0.21 12.77
CA MET A 195 2.58 0.94 13.58
C MET A 195 1.14 0.62 13.16
N ALA A 196 0.90 0.37 11.87
CA ALA A 196 -0.40 -0.02 11.34
C ALA A 196 -0.80 -1.44 11.79
N ALA A 197 0.13 -2.40 11.72
CA ALA A 197 -0.09 -3.77 12.19
C ALA A 197 -0.27 -3.82 13.71
N ALA A 198 0.48 -3.03 14.47
CA ALA A 198 0.30 -2.89 15.92
C ALA A 198 -1.10 -2.35 16.27
N ASP A 199 -1.56 -1.30 15.58
CA ASP A 199 -2.91 -0.75 15.79
C ASP A 199 -4.01 -1.77 15.49
N PHE A 200 -3.84 -2.59 14.46
CA PHE A 200 -4.75 -3.69 14.17
C PHE A 200 -4.80 -4.70 15.34
N LEU A 201 -3.64 -5.15 15.83
CA LEU A 201 -3.59 -6.09 16.94
C LEU A 201 -4.22 -5.50 18.20
N ILE A 202 -3.93 -4.24 18.53
CA ILE A 202 -4.50 -3.54 19.68
C ILE A 202 -6.04 -3.44 19.57
N GLU A 203 -6.56 -3.17 18.37
CA GLU A 203 -7.99 -3.10 18.13
C GLU A 203 -8.69 -4.47 18.19
N LYS A 204 -8.03 -5.53 17.70
CA LYS A 204 -8.67 -6.83 17.46
C LYS A 204 -8.41 -7.90 18.52
N ALA A 205 -7.24 -7.91 19.13
CA ALA A 205 -6.90 -8.91 20.14
C ALA A 205 -7.69 -8.67 21.44
N LYS A 206 -8.08 -9.77 22.08
CA LYS A 206 -8.85 -9.77 23.34
C LYS A 206 -7.96 -10.28 24.48
N PRO A 207 -8.26 -9.96 25.75
CA PRO A 207 -7.54 -10.57 26.86
C PRO A 207 -7.49 -12.10 26.72
N GLY A 208 -6.30 -12.66 26.89
CA GLY A 208 -5.98 -14.06 26.66
C GLY A 208 -5.61 -14.40 25.21
N SER A 209 -5.55 -13.45 24.28
CA SER A 209 -5.05 -13.71 22.92
C SER A 209 -3.57 -14.12 22.93
N ARG A 210 -3.20 -14.92 21.93
CA ARG A 210 -1.83 -15.37 21.67
C ARG A 210 -1.29 -14.68 20.43
N ILE A 211 -0.08 -14.15 20.50
CA ILE A 211 0.54 -13.44 19.38
C ILE A 211 1.95 -14.00 19.20
N PHE A 212 2.15 -14.69 18.07
CA PHE A 212 3.46 -15.15 17.63
C PHE A 212 4.03 -14.10 16.68
N ILE A 213 5.06 -13.38 17.12
CA ILE A 213 5.69 -12.30 16.36
C ILE A 213 6.89 -12.86 15.60
N LEU A 214 6.87 -12.70 14.29
CA LEU A 214 8.02 -12.91 13.40
C LEU A 214 8.52 -11.53 12.98
N GLN A 215 9.69 -11.12 13.48
CA GLN A 215 10.15 -9.74 13.33
C GLN A 215 11.59 -9.64 12.83
N SER A 216 11.93 -8.46 12.30
CA SER A 216 13.32 -8.03 12.07
C SER A 216 13.75 -6.99 13.11
N LEU A 217 15.06 -6.76 13.21
CA LEU A 217 15.62 -5.67 14.00
C LEU A 217 16.09 -4.51 13.12
N SER A 218 15.86 -3.30 13.59
CA SER A 218 16.42 -2.06 13.04
C SER A 218 17.43 -1.47 14.01
N ARG A 219 18.61 -1.07 13.54
CA ARG A 219 19.66 -0.46 14.37
C ARG A 219 20.24 0.79 13.70
N TYR A 220 20.00 1.96 14.30
CA TYR A 220 20.51 3.25 13.79
C TYR A 220 20.79 4.21 14.95
N GLY A 221 21.91 4.92 14.93
CA GLY A 221 22.22 5.99 15.89
C GLY A 221 22.10 5.56 17.36
N GLY A 222 22.45 4.31 17.68
CA GLY A 222 22.30 3.73 19.03
C GLY A 222 20.89 3.26 19.39
N ILE A 223 19.89 3.49 18.54
CA ILE A 223 18.52 3.02 18.72
C ILE A 223 18.37 1.63 18.09
N ILE A 224 17.90 0.68 18.89
CA ILE A 224 17.40 -0.62 18.44
C ILE A 224 15.87 -0.56 18.46
N ASP A 225 15.24 -0.91 17.36
CA ASP A 225 13.79 -1.00 17.25
C ASP A 225 13.36 -2.32 16.60
N CYS A 226 12.16 -2.77 16.94
CA CYS A 226 11.56 -3.99 16.43
C CYS A 226 10.03 -3.91 16.59
N PHE A 227 9.30 -4.78 15.90
CA PHE A 227 7.83 -4.76 15.96
C PHE A 227 7.28 -4.91 17.38
N ARG A 228 7.89 -5.76 18.20
CA ARG A 228 7.49 -5.94 19.60
C ARG A 228 7.59 -4.62 20.39
N ARG A 229 8.69 -3.88 20.25
CA ARG A 229 8.84 -2.57 20.89
C ARG A 229 7.85 -1.54 20.35
N VAL A 230 7.56 -1.58 19.04
CA VAL A 230 6.51 -0.74 18.44
C VAL A 230 5.16 -1.06 19.07
N LEU A 231 4.82 -2.34 19.23
CA LEU A 231 3.58 -2.76 19.87
C LEU A 231 3.52 -2.29 21.34
N GLU A 232 4.61 -2.45 22.09
CA GLU A 232 4.73 -2.01 23.49
C GLU A 232 4.52 -0.49 23.65
N ARG A 233 5.15 0.33 22.81
CA ARG A 233 5.00 1.80 22.88
C ARG A 233 3.59 2.27 22.51
N ARG A 234 2.86 1.49 21.71
CA ARG A 234 1.52 1.86 21.20
C ARG A 234 0.39 1.29 22.05
N ALA A 235 0.60 0.15 22.68
CA ALA A 235 -0.42 -0.53 23.45
C ALA A 235 -0.81 0.28 24.70
N PRO A 236 -2.11 0.33 25.06
CA PRO A 236 -2.53 0.90 26.33
C PRO A 236 -1.87 0.20 27.52
N ARG A 237 -1.67 0.93 28.62
CA ARG A 237 -1.11 0.36 29.86
C ARG A 237 -1.90 -0.89 30.29
N GLY A 238 -1.19 -1.98 30.58
CA GLY A 238 -1.81 -3.24 31.00
C GLY A 238 -2.36 -4.10 29.85
N TRP A 239 -2.18 -3.71 28.59
CA TRP A 239 -2.65 -4.50 27.43
C TRP A 239 -1.73 -5.67 27.13
N MET A 240 -0.40 -5.45 27.16
CA MET A 240 0.60 -6.47 26.85
C MET A 240 0.50 -7.67 27.81
N GLU A 241 0.32 -7.40 29.10
CA GLU A 241 0.22 -8.37 30.18
C GLU A 241 -1.05 -9.24 30.11
N LYS A 242 -2.05 -8.79 29.35
CA LYS A 242 -3.28 -9.55 29.08
C LYS A 242 -3.12 -10.48 27.88
N MET A 243 -2.01 -10.43 27.16
CA MET A 243 -1.73 -11.26 25.99
C MET A 243 -0.61 -12.25 26.30
N GLU A 244 -0.61 -13.38 25.61
CA GLU A 244 0.54 -14.26 25.55
C GLU A 244 1.32 -13.96 24.26
N ILE A 245 2.37 -13.14 24.37
CA ILE A 245 3.17 -12.68 23.23
C ILE A 245 4.52 -13.37 23.25
N ARG A 246 4.88 -13.98 22.12
CA ARG A 246 6.15 -14.70 21.97
C ARG A 246 6.76 -14.43 20.60
N THR A 247 8.07 -14.40 20.55
CA THR A 247 8.88 -14.31 19.33
C THR A 247 9.55 -15.65 18.98
N TYR A 248 9.43 -16.63 19.87
CA TYR A 248 9.83 -18.02 19.67
C TYR A 248 8.74 -18.98 20.17
N LEU A 249 8.63 -20.14 19.53
CA LEU A 249 7.77 -21.23 19.98
C LEU A 249 8.53 -22.56 19.92
N SER A 250 8.44 -23.36 20.99
CA SER A 250 8.80 -24.76 20.89
C SER A 250 7.82 -25.50 19.96
N THR A 251 8.22 -26.64 19.41
CA THR A 251 7.34 -27.50 18.60
C THR A 251 6.07 -27.89 19.36
N GLN A 252 6.19 -28.14 20.66
CA GLN A 252 5.05 -28.49 21.52
C GLN A 252 4.11 -27.29 21.72
N ASP A 253 4.66 -26.10 21.97
CA ASP A 253 3.84 -24.89 22.13
C ASP A 253 3.10 -24.54 20.84
N ALA A 254 3.75 -24.63 19.68
CA ALA A 254 3.11 -24.39 18.39
C ALA A 254 1.93 -25.35 18.15
N LYS A 255 2.08 -26.65 18.50
CA LYS A 255 0.99 -27.63 18.45
C LYS A 255 -0.14 -27.28 19.42
N ILE A 256 0.17 -26.84 20.63
CA ILE A 256 -0.81 -26.39 21.63
C ILE A 256 -1.57 -25.16 21.12
N TRP A 257 -0.86 -24.19 20.55
CA TRP A 257 -1.44 -22.96 20.01
C TRP A 257 -2.35 -23.25 18.83
N ALA A 258 -1.93 -24.13 17.92
CA ALA A 258 -2.75 -24.59 16.80
C ALA A 258 -4.03 -25.29 17.29
N ARG A 259 -3.92 -26.24 18.23
CA ARG A 259 -5.08 -26.92 18.82
C ARG A 259 -6.05 -25.95 19.50
N ASP A 260 -5.52 -25.00 20.25
CA ASP A 260 -6.32 -24.03 20.98
C ASP A 260 -7.02 -23.04 20.04
N ALA A 261 -6.41 -22.73 18.88
CA ALA A 261 -7.04 -21.97 17.79
C ALA A 261 -8.23 -22.75 17.19
N VAL A 262 -8.10 -24.05 16.92
CA VAL A 262 -9.22 -24.90 16.44
C VAL A 262 -10.39 -24.86 17.43
N ARG A 263 -10.07 -24.91 18.73
CA ARG A 263 -11.07 -24.93 19.81
C ARG A 263 -11.65 -23.55 20.10
N GLY A 264 -11.17 -22.48 19.45
CA GLY A 264 -11.58 -21.11 19.74
C GLY A 264 -11.28 -20.67 21.17
N LYS A 265 -10.34 -21.34 21.86
CA LYS A 265 -10.01 -21.06 23.26
C LYS A 265 -9.31 -19.71 23.41
N HIS A 266 -8.44 -19.41 22.47
CA HIS A 266 -7.70 -18.15 22.37
C HIS A 266 -7.80 -17.65 20.93
N MET A 267 -7.93 -16.34 20.73
CA MET A 267 -7.63 -15.78 19.41
C MET A 267 -6.10 -15.82 19.25
N THR A 268 -5.63 -16.52 18.22
CA THR A 268 -4.21 -16.74 17.99
C THR A 268 -3.79 -16.04 16.70
N TYR A 269 -2.79 -15.17 16.80
CA TYR A 269 -2.25 -14.38 15.70
C TYR A 269 -0.82 -14.81 15.41
N VAL A 270 -0.48 -14.87 14.13
CA VAL A 270 0.90 -14.83 13.63
C VAL A 270 1.08 -13.46 13.00
N ALA A 271 1.90 -12.62 13.62
CA ALA A 271 2.21 -11.29 13.14
C ALA A 271 3.56 -11.34 12.43
N LEU A 272 3.55 -11.19 11.12
CA LEU A 272 4.75 -11.04 10.31
C LEU A 272 5.07 -9.56 10.18
N ALA A 273 6.19 -9.15 10.77
CA ALA A 273 6.65 -7.78 10.88
C ALA A 273 8.18 -7.64 10.69
N GLY A 274 8.64 -7.88 9.47
CA GLY A 274 10.05 -7.81 9.11
C GLY A 274 10.26 -7.14 7.75
N ASP A 275 11.48 -6.63 7.54
CA ASP A 275 11.91 -5.97 6.29
C ASP A 275 13.02 -6.78 5.60
N GLY A 276 13.16 -8.06 5.91
CA GLY A 276 14.26 -8.92 5.45
C GLY A 276 14.42 -10.11 6.39
N ASP A 277 15.66 -10.37 6.83
CA ASP A 277 15.95 -11.43 7.80
C ASP A 277 15.12 -11.29 9.08
N ILE A 278 14.59 -12.41 9.56
CA ILE A 278 14.03 -12.49 10.91
C ILE A 278 15.18 -12.40 11.90
N ARG A 279 15.08 -11.48 12.86
CA ARG A 279 16.05 -11.34 13.95
C ARG A 279 15.32 -10.91 15.20
N ASP A 280 15.76 -11.45 16.33
CA ASP A 280 15.30 -11.03 17.65
C ASP A 280 16.42 -10.37 18.44
N GLU A 281 16.06 -9.56 19.44
CA GLU A 281 17.04 -8.90 20.31
C GLU A 281 17.75 -9.89 21.23
N GLU A 282 17.08 -11.00 21.53
CA GLU A 282 17.59 -12.06 22.38
C GLU A 282 18.19 -13.20 21.53
N ASP A 283 19.34 -13.74 21.95
CA ASP A 283 20.10 -14.76 21.22
C ASP A 283 19.34 -16.08 20.96
N TRP A 284 18.18 -16.28 21.60
CA TRP A 284 17.37 -17.50 21.49
C TRP A 284 16.13 -17.35 20.57
N GLY A 285 15.87 -16.16 20.03
CA GLY A 285 14.82 -15.96 19.03
C GLY A 285 15.19 -16.55 17.66
N TYR A 286 14.24 -16.53 16.73
CA TYR A 286 14.54 -16.90 15.34
C TYR A 286 15.50 -15.86 14.72
N SER A 287 16.48 -16.35 13.97
CA SER A 287 17.53 -15.53 13.34
C SER A 287 17.54 -15.62 11.81
N THR A 288 16.61 -16.38 11.22
CA THR A 288 16.45 -16.52 9.78
C THR A 288 15.07 -17.06 9.40
N TRP A 289 14.78 -17.08 8.11
CA TRP A 289 13.60 -17.69 7.52
C TRP A 289 13.76 -19.22 7.39
N ASP A 290 13.81 -19.92 8.51
CA ASP A 290 13.95 -21.38 8.49
C ASP A 290 12.62 -22.13 8.37
N TYR A 291 12.73 -23.41 7.98
CA TYR A 291 11.58 -24.28 7.80
C TYR A 291 10.82 -24.56 9.12
N ASP A 292 11.50 -24.58 10.27
CA ASP A 292 10.89 -24.84 11.57
C ASP A 292 9.95 -23.69 11.98
N MET A 293 10.42 -22.45 11.86
CA MET A 293 9.64 -21.23 12.07
C MET A 293 8.40 -21.21 11.16
N LEU A 294 8.61 -21.41 9.86
CA LEU A 294 7.53 -21.42 8.87
C LEU A 294 6.52 -22.52 9.15
N GLN A 295 6.98 -23.73 9.49
CA GLN A 295 6.13 -24.85 9.84
C GLN A 295 5.22 -24.50 11.03
N LYS A 296 5.76 -23.88 12.09
CA LYS A 296 4.99 -23.48 13.28
C LYS A 296 3.96 -22.39 12.97
N ALA A 297 4.33 -21.39 12.18
CA ALA A 297 3.41 -20.38 11.70
C ALA A 297 2.25 -21.00 10.88
N VAL A 298 2.58 -21.88 9.93
CA VAL A 298 1.61 -22.59 9.09
C VAL A 298 0.68 -23.46 9.93
N TRP A 299 1.18 -24.16 10.95
CA TRP A 299 0.33 -24.94 11.85
C TRP A 299 -0.71 -24.08 12.56
N ILE A 300 -0.33 -22.92 13.07
CA ILE A 300 -1.26 -22.01 13.74
C ILE A 300 -2.32 -21.50 12.76
N ILE A 301 -1.90 -20.98 11.61
CA ILE A 301 -2.77 -20.31 10.63
C ILE A 301 -3.75 -21.29 9.98
N SER A 302 -3.25 -22.47 9.59
CA SER A 302 -4.08 -23.54 9.00
C SER A 302 -5.11 -24.13 9.96
N ASN A 303 -5.01 -23.83 11.26
CA ASN A 303 -5.87 -24.35 12.33
C ASN A 303 -6.68 -23.26 13.03
N GLY A 304 -7.05 -22.19 12.30
CA GLY A 304 -7.95 -21.14 12.80
C GLY A 304 -7.25 -19.90 13.34
N GLY A 305 -5.91 -19.89 13.34
CA GLY A 305 -5.15 -18.67 13.59
C GLY A 305 -5.31 -17.62 12.48
N PHE A 306 -4.93 -16.39 12.80
CA PHE A 306 -4.95 -15.24 11.91
C PHE A 306 -3.54 -14.85 11.49
N LEU A 307 -3.34 -14.51 10.22
CA LEU A 307 -2.10 -13.94 9.71
C LEU A 307 -2.24 -12.42 9.65
N VAL A 308 -1.32 -11.69 10.27
CA VAL A 308 -1.24 -10.21 10.20
C VAL A 308 0.08 -9.84 9.53
N THR A 309 0.02 -9.01 8.50
CA THR A 309 1.17 -8.53 7.72
C THR A 309 1.08 -7.00 7.55
N HIS A 310 2.17 -6.36 7.16
CA HIS A 310 2.26 -4.89 7.07
C HIS A 310 2.62 -4.35 5.68
N ALA A 311 2.87 -5.21 4.70
CA ALA A 311 3.45 -4.82 3.41
C ALA A 311 3.12 -5.88 2.36
N ARG A 312 2.86 -5.46 1.12
CA ARG A 312 2.70 -6.35 -0.03
C ARG A 312 3.91 -6.37 -0.95
N ASP A 313 4.92 -5.57 -0.62
CA ASP A 313 6.17 -5.40 -1.34
C ASP A 313 6.79 -6.78 -1.59
N THR A 314 6.77 -7.22 -2.86
CA THR A 314 7.26 -8.53 -3.28
C THR A 314 8.78 -8.62 -3.18
N HIS A 315 9.45 -7.50 -3.39
CA HIS A 315 10.89 -7.37 -3.31
C HIS A 315 11.25 -6.07 -2.57
N ASN A 316 12.33 -6.13 -1.82
CA ASN A 316 12.99 -4.96 -1.27
C ASN A 316 13.86 -4.30 -2.36
N PRO A 317 14.42 -3.09 -2.11
CA PRO A 317 15.41 -2.51 -3.00
C PRO A 317 16.51 -3.52 -3.37
N LYS A 318 17.01 -3.40 -4.60
CA LYS A 318 18.12 -4.23 -5.10
C LYS A 318 19.28 -4.12 -4.13
N LEU A 319 19.98 -5.23 -3.86
CA LEU A 319 21.26 -5.15 -3.18
C LEU A 319 22.11 -4.08 -3.86
N ALA A 320 22.82 -3.29 -3.05
CA ALA A 320 23.80 -2.32 -3.48
C ALA A 320 24.53 -2.85 -4.74
N ARG A 321 24.67 -2.02 -5.79
CA ARG A 321 25.41 -2.42 -7.00
C ARG A 321 26.78 -2.95 -6.58
N GLU A 322 26.91 -4.27 -6.61
CA GLU A 322 28.19 -4.93 -6.36
C GLU A 322 29.05 -4.67 -7.59
N GLU A 323 30.28 -4.20 -7.36
CA GLU A 323 31.22 -3.94 -8.46
C GLU A 323 31.39 -5.22 -9.29
N GLY A 324 31.11 -5.13 -10.58
CA GLY A 324 31.13 -6.26 -11.51
C GLY A 324 29.78 -6.99 -11.70
N PHE A 325 28.70 -6.54 -11.08
CA PHE A 325 27.33 -7.08 -11.26
C PHE A 325 26.32 -6.00 -11.69
N GLU A 326 26.77 -4.90 -12.29
CA GLU A 326 25.93 -3.76 -12.64
C GLU A 326 24.86 -4.07 -13.69
N ASP A 327 25.02 -5.17 -14.43
CA ASP A 327 24.12 -5.68 -15.46
C ASP A 327 23.10 -6.72 -14.95
N VAL A 328 23.16 -7.09 -13.66
CA VAL A 328 22.28 -8.10 -13.06
C VAL A 328 21.37 -7.49 -11.98
N ASP A 329 20.10 -7.90 -11.99
CA ASP A 329 19.12 -7.51 -10.98
C ASP A 329 19.17 -8.46 -9.77
N LEU A 330 19.91 -8.04 -8.74
CA LEU A 330 20.01 -8.74 -7.45
C LEU A 330 18.81 -8.40 -6.54
N MET A 331 17.64 -8.92 -6.90
CA MET A 331 16.41 -8.70 -6.13
C MET A 331 16.41 -9.48 -4.81
N VAL A 332 16.00 -8.82 -3.73
CA VAL A 332 15.84 -9.43 -2.41
C VAL A 332 14.36 -9.66 -2.12
N PRO A 333 13.95 -10.85 -1.65
CA PRO A 333 12.56 -11.10 -1.24
C PRO A 333 12.09 -10.10 -0.18
N GLY A 334 10.99 -9.39 -0.50
CA GLY A 334 10.32 -8.49 0.41
C GLY A 334 9.26 -9.19 1.26
N PRO A 335 8.63 -8.47 2.20
CA PRO A 335 7.62 -9.04 3.12
C PRO A 335 6.44 -9.69 2.40
N GLY A 336 6.05 -9.17 1.23
CA GLY A 336 4.97 -9.70 0.40
C GLY A 336 5.27 -11.10 -0.16
N THR A 337 6.54 -11.42 -0.42
CA THR A 337 6.95 -12.77 -0.85
C THR A 337 6.72 -13.79 0.25
N PHE A 338 7.06 -13.45 1.50
CA PHE A 338 6.83 -14.33 2.63
C PHE A 338 5.34 -14.44 2.99
N GLU A 339 4.56 -13.37 2.85
CA GLU A 339 3.10 -13.44 2.92
C GLU A 339 2.56 -14.45 1.89
N ALA A 340 3.00 -14.35 0.63
CA ALA A 340 2.57 -15.24 -0.45
C ALA A 340 2.91 -16.70 -0.16
N LEU A 341 4.11 -16.97 0.36
CA LEU A 341 4.54 -18.31 0.79
C LEU A 341 3.59 -18.89 1.85
N ILE A 342 3.30 -18.13 2.91
CA ILE A 342 2.42 -18.60 3.99
C ILE A 342 0.99 -18.79 3.47
N LYS A 343 0.49 -17.90 2.62
CA LYS A 343 -0.85 -18.03 2.01
C LYS A 343 -0.95 -19.28 1.14
N SER A 344 0.08 -19.57 0.35
CA SER A 344 0.15 -20.79 -0.45
C SER A 344 0.12 -22.04 0.44
N ALA A 345 0.97 -22.08 1.48
CA ALA A 345 1.05 -23.20 2.41
C ALA A 345 -0.22 -23.43 3.25
N THR A 346 -1.05 -22.40 3.42
CA THR A 346 -2.26 -22.45 4.25
C THR A 346 -3.56 -22.50 3.43
N TYR A 347 -3.47 -22.50 2.10
CA TYR A 347 -4.63 -22.59 1.22
C TYR A 347 -5.36 -23.95 1.33
N PRO A 348 -6.71 -23.99 1.23
CA PRO A 348 -7.65 -22.87 1.23
C PRO A 348 -8.05 -22.43 2.65
N LYS A 349 -7.42 -22.98 3.69
CA LYS A 349 -7.92 -22.91 5.08
C LYS A 349 -7.93 -21.50 5.65
N ALA A 350 -7.06 -20.58 5.21
CA ALA A 350 -6.87 -19.26 5.83
C ALA A 350 -7.14 -18.05 4.91
N ILE A 351 -7.81 -18.24 3.78
CA ILE A 351 -8.06 -17.17 2.78
C ILE A 351 -8.70 -15.92 3.38
N ASP A 352 -9.63 -16.11 4.32
CA ASP A 352 -10.40 -15.05 4.97
C ASP A 352 -9.79 -14.53 6.28
N ARG A 353 -8.59 -15.02 6.63
CA ARG A 353 -7.91 -14.72 7.90
C ARG A 353 -6.51 -14.14 7.73
N THR A 354 -6.24 -13.55 6.56
CA THR A 354 -5.04 -12.77 6.29
C THR A 354 -5.37 -11.28 6.25
N PHE A 355 -4.66 -10.52 7.07
CA PHE A 355 -4.87 -9.09 7.25
C PHE A 355 -3.57 -8.34 6.97
N ASN A 356 -3.50 -7.68 5.82
CA ASN A 356 -2.39 -6.82 5.46
C ASN A 356 -2.78 -5.36 5.71
N THR A 357 -2.10 -4.74 6.67
CA THR A 357 -2.39 -3.36 7.10
C THR A 357 -1.61 -2.29 6.34
N GLY A 358 -0.67 -2.68 5.48
CA GLY A 358 0.21 -1.79 4.72
C GLY A 358 -0.44 -1.11 3.53
N LYS A 359 0.30 -0.21 2.88
CA LYS A 359 -0.05 0.32 1.54
C LYS A 359 -0.23 -0.84 0.56
N GLY A 360 -1.30 -0.84 -0.23
CA GLY A 360 -1.68 -1.93 -1.14
C GLY A 360 -2.34 -3.15 -0.47
N GLY A 361 -2.35 -3.21 0.87
CA GLY A 361 -2.97 -4.28 1.66
C GLY A 361 -4.50 -4.18 1.74
N ASN A 362 -5.17 -5.30 2.01
CA ASN A 362 -6.64 -5.36 2.12
C ASN A 362 -7.21 -4.50 3.27
N LEU A 363 -6.38 -4.13 4.26
CA LEU A 363 -6.74 -3.19 5.33
C LEU A 363 -5.91 -1.89 5.30
N GLY A 364 -5.13 -1.67 4.24
CA GLY A 364 -4.27 -0.48 4.06
C GLY A 364 -5.02 0.84 4.10
N GLY A 365 -6.21 0.88 3.47
CA GLY A 365 -7.08 2.06 3.51
C GLY A 365 -7.40 2.52 4.93
N LYS A 366 -7.70 1.57 5.83
CA LYS A 366 -8.10 1.86 7.22
C LYS A 366 -6.92 2.16 8.14
N TYR A 367 -5.86 1.36 8.11
CA TYR A 367 -4.78 1.46 9.10
C TYR A 367 -3.61 2.35 8.64
N MET A 368 -3.38 2.48 7.34
CA MET A 368 -2.38 3.38 6.78
C MET A 368 -3.00 4.68 6.28
N MET A 369 -3.87 4.63 5.27
CA MET A 369 -4.31 5.84 4.56
C MET A 369 -5.20 6.76 5.42
N ASP A 370 -6.23 6.22 6.09
CA ASP A 370 -7.09 6.99 7.00
C ASP A 370 -6.31 7.60 8.15
N LYS A 371 -5.33 6.86 8.68
CA LYS A 371 -4.47 7.33 9.77
C LYS A 371 -3.52 8.42 9.31
N ALA A 372 -2.90 8.26 8.14
CA ALA A 372 -2.06 9.27 7.52
C ALA A 372 -2.85 10.56 7.26
N MET A 373 -4.11 10.45 6.80
CA MET A 373 -5.01 11.61 6.66
C MET A 373 -5.31 12.29 8.00
N LYS A 374 -5.54 11.53 9.08
CA LYS A 374 -5.71 12.10 10.44
C LYS A 374 -4.45 12.82 10.90
N MET A 375 -3.27 12.26 10.63
CA MET A 375 -1.98 12.90 10.94
C MET A 375 -1.81 14.20 10.17
N LEU A 376 -2.06 14.21 8.84
CA LEU A 376 -2.02 15.43 8.03
C LEU A 376 -2.95 16.53 8.57
N LYS A 377 -4.17 16.17 8.99
CA LYS A 377 -5.10 17.11 9.65
C LYS A 377 -4.53 17.66 10.95
N GLY A 378 -3.93 16.81 11.79
CA GLY A 378 -3.22 17.22 13.00
C GLY A 378 -2.00 18.12 12.74
N LEU A 379 -1.42 18.04 11.54
CA LEU A 379 -0.32 18.88 11.05
C LEU A 379 -0.80 20.16 10.34
N GLY A 380 -2.11 20.43 10.31
CA GLY A 380 -2.67 21.67 9.81
C GLY A 380 -3.28 21.60 8.41
N LEU A 381 -3.39 20.43 7.79
CA LEU A 381 -4.21 20.25 6.58
C LEU A 381 -5.68 20.54 6.89
N ARG A 382 -6.28 21.49 6.16
CA ARG A 382 -7.71 21.87 6.32
C ARG A 382 -8.59 21.36 5.19
N GLU A 383 -7.97 21.10 4.05
CA GLU A 383 -8.62 20.70 2.82
C GLU A 383 -8.95 19.20 2.80
N GLY A 384 -9.77 18.81 1.81
CA GLY A 384 -10.13 17.42 1.57
C GLY A 384 -8.99 16.60 0.97
N LYS A 385 -9.23 15.29 0.84
CA LYS A 385 -8.28 14.32 0.27
C LYS A 385 -7.91 14.63 -1.19
N ASP A 386 -8.75 15.37 -1.92
CA ASP A 386 -8.47 15.87 -3.27
C ASP A 386 -7.22 16.77 -3.34
N ARG A 387 -6.86 17.41 -2.22
CA ARG A 387 -5.66 18.24 -2.09
C ARG A 387 -4.44 17.49 -1.55
N VAL A 388 -4.54 16.18 -1.35
CA VAL A 388 -3.44 15.32 -0.93
C VAL A 388 -2.89 14.56 -2.13
N VAL A 389 -1.57 14.38 -2.13
CA VAL A 389 -0.86 13.54 -3.10
C VAL A 389 0.00 12.55 -2.35
N ILE A 390 0.04 11.30 -2.82
CA ILE A 390 1.07 10.34 -2.42
C ILE A 390 2.22 10.37 -3.41
N ILE A 391 3.45 10.34 -2.92
CA ILE A 391 4.68 10.33 -3.71
C ILE A 391 5.41 9.06 -3.32
N GLY A 392 5.65 8.18 -4.30
CA GLY A 392 6.29 6.90 -4.08
C GLY A 392 6.85 6.33 -5.37
N ASP A 393 7.48 5.17 -5.28
CA ASP A 393 8.20 4.52 -6.37
C ASP A 393 7.58 3.18 -6.79
N THR A 394 6.59 2.69 -6.02
CA THR A 394 6.07 1.34 -6.18
C THR A 394 4.60 1.33 -6.62
N LEU A 395 4.31 0.64 -7.73
CA LEU A 395 2.98 0.60 -8.34
C LEU A 395 1.95 -0.09 -7.44
N ASP A 396 2.22 -1.30 -6.99
CA ASP A 396 1.28 -2.15 -6.26
C ASP A 396 1.14 -1.83 -4.76
N THR A 397 1.92 -0.86 -4.26
CA THR A 397 1.80 -0.34 -2.89
C THR A 397 1.39 1.13 -2.88
N ASP A 398 2.26 2.07 -3.27
CA ASP A 398 1.99 3.51 -3.19
C ASP A 398 0.91 3.95 -4.17
N ILE A 399 1.06 3.57 -5.44
CA ILE A 399 0.12 4.00 -6.48
C ILE A 399 -1.22 3.29 -6.34
N GLN A 400 -1.21 2.00 -6.02
CA GLN A 400 -2.41 1.23 -5.69
C GLN A 400 -3.14 1.84 -4.49
N ALA A 401 -2.42 2.14 -3.40
CA ALA A 401 -3.03 2.78 -2.23
C ALA A 401 -3.64 4.14 -2.59
N ALA A 402 -3.02 4.90 -3.49
CA ALA A 402 -3.59 6.14 -3.99
C ALA A 402 -4.89 5.92 -4.76
N ASN A 403 -4.90 4.95 -5.67
CA ASN A 403 -6.05 4.62 -6.52
C ASN A 403 -7.22 4.13 -5.66
N ASP A 404 -6.97 3.19 -4.75
CA ASP A 404 -7.98 2.65 -3.83
C ASP A 404 -8.55 3.73 -2.90
N PHE A 405 -7.68 4.63 -2.43
CA PHE A 405 -8.10 5.71 -1.53
C PHE A 405 -8.71 6.91 -2.28
N GLY A 406 -8.56 6.97 -3.61
CA GLY A 406 -9.06 8.05 -4.46
C GLY A 406 -8.33 9.38 -4.24
N ILE A 407 -7.00 9.36 -4.19
CA ILE A 407 -6.13 10.56 -4.13
C ILE A 407 -5.16 10.57 -5.32
N ARG A 408 -4.56 11.74 -5.57
CA ARG A 408 -3.53 11.88 -6.61
C ARG A 408 -2.26 11.15 -6.18
N SER A 409 -1.49 10.70 -7.16
CA SER A 409 -0.20 10.02 -6.94
C SER A 409 0.86 10.41 -7.95
N VAL A 410 2.10 10.46 -7.47
CA VAL A 410 3.30 10.64 -8.30
C VAL A 410 4.15 9.39 -8.18
N LEU A 411 4.43 8.76 -9.33
CA LEU A 411 5.42 7.69 -9.44
C LEU A 411 6.80 8.31 -9.69
N LEU A 412 7.78 8.00 -8.85
CA LEU A 412 9.17 8.43 -9.04
C LEU A 412 9.96 7.38 -9.81
N ARG A 413 10.79 7.82 -10.76
CA ARG A 413 11.72 6.94 -11.51
C ARG A 413 12.96 6.51 -10.70
N SER A 414 13.06 6.92 -9.44
CA SER A 414 14.21 6.67 -8.57
C SER A 414 14.23 5.30 -7.90
N GLY A 415 13.12 4.56 -7.93
CA GLY A 415 12.96 3.33 -7.16
C GLY A 415 12.54 2.11 -7.98
N VAL A 416 11.64 1.29 -7.42
CA VAL A 416 11.36 -0.08 -7.88
C VAL A 416 10.73 -0.13 -9.28
N HIS A 417 9.71 0.68 -9.54
CA HIS A 417 8.95 0.62 -10.79
C HIS A 417 9.20 1.82 -11.71
N THR A 418 9.11 1.55 -13.00
CA THR A 418 9.21 2.52 -14.09
C THR A 418 7.90 2.58 -14.88
N GLU A 419 7.79 3.55 -15.79
CA GLU A 419 6.67 3.63 -16.74
C GLU A 419 6.48 2.38 -17.61
N LYS A 420 7.54 1.59 -17.83
CA LYS A 420 7.47 0.34 -18.59
C LYS A 420 6.69 -0.73 -17.82
N ASP A 421 6.77 -0.70 -16.50
CA ASP A 421 6.15 -1.70 -15.65
C ASP A 421 4.63 -1.55 -15.59
N LEU A 422 4.08 -0.40 -15.98
CA LEU A 422 2.63 -0.17 -16.10
C LEU A 422 1.93 -1.22 -16.98
N LEU A 423 2.65 -1.84 -17.93
CA LEU A 423 2.14 -2.93 -18.75
C LEU A 423 1.74 -4.17 -17.92
N TYR A 424 2.43 -4.41 -16.80
CA TYR A 424 2.23 -5.58 -15.94
C TYR A 424 1.24 -5.32 -14.80
N TYR A 425 0.86 -4.07 -14.56
CA TYR A 425 -0.07 -3.66 -13.50
C TYR A 425 -1.33 -3.00 -14.07
N PRO A 426 -2.16 -3.75 -14.82
CA PRO A 426 -3.36 -3.19 -15.43
C PRO A 426 -4.32 -2.67 -14.35
N GLY A 427 -4.76 -1.42 -14.52
CA GLY A 427 -5.67 -0.74 -13.59
C GLY A 427 -4.99 0.09 -12.51
N ILE A 428 -3.67 -0.09 -12.30
CA ILE A 428 -2.88 0.78 -11.42
C ILE A 428 -2.33 1.92 -12.25
N ARG A 429 -2.72 3.16 -11.93
CA ARG A 429 -2.28 4.34 -12.70
C ARG A 429 -1.87 5.50 -11.80
N PRO A 430 -0.61 5.98 -11.90
CA PRO A 430 -0.22 7.24 -11.30
C PRO A 430 -0.94 8.42 -11.95
N THR A 431 -1.06 9.53 -11.23
CA THR A 431 -1.52 10.81 -11.81
C THR A 431 -0.49 11.37 -12.78
N CYS A 432 0.79 11.27 -12.41
CA CYS A 432 1.92 11.63 -13.27
C CYS A 432 3.21 10.95 -12.80
N ILE A 433 4.25 11.03 -13.63
CA ILE A 433 5.58 10.46 -13.37
C ILE A 433 6.60 11.60 -13.21
N ALA A 434 7.55 11.45 -12.28
CA ALA A 434 8.62 12.42 -12.08
C ALA A 434 9.97 11.73 -11.85
N ASP A 435 11.07 12.42 -12.17
CA ASP A 435 12.41 11.82 -12.05
C ASP A 435 12.87 11.67 -10.60
N ASN A 436 12.52 12.64 -9.76
CA ASN A 436 12.97 12.69 -8.37
C ASN A 436 12.08 13.61 -7.52
N LEU A 437 12.26 13.52 -6.20
CA LEU A 437 11.48 14.27 -5.23
C LEU A 437 11.68 15.80 -5.33
N SER A 438 12.87 16.27 -5.75
CA SER A 438 13.13 17.71 -5.93
C SER A 438 12.20 18.32 -6.98
N SER A 439 12.06 17.66 -8.14
CA SER A 439 11.20 18.14 -9.22
C SER A 439 9.74 18.27 -8.77
N VAL A 440 9.24 17.32 -7.97
CA VAL A 440 7.89 17.32 -7.41
C VAL A 440 7.68 18.50 -6.46
N VAL A 441 8.64 18.73 -5.56
CA VAL A 441 8.61 19.87 -4.64
C VAL A 441 8.60 21.20 -5.39
N GLU A 442 9.43 21.33 -6.42
CA GLU A 442 9.48 22.55 -7.23
C GLU A 442 8.15 22.81 -7.95
N MET A 443 7.55 21.78 -8.55
CA MET A 443 6.25 21.87 -9.23
C MET A 443 5.13 22.26 -8.27
N ILE A 444 5.09 21.69 -7.07
CA ILE A 444 4.11 22.06 -6.04
C ILE A 444 4.31 23.51 -5.60
N ARG A 445 5.56 23.95 -5.45
CA ARG A 445 5.90 25.32 -5.05
C ARG A 445 5.49 26.34 -6.12
N LYS A 446 5.76 26.06 -7.40
CA LYS A 446 5.37 26.93 -8.53
C LYS A 446 3.85 26.91 -8.75
N GLY A 447 3.23 25.73 -8.66
CA GLY A 447 1.77 25.55 -8.68
C GLY A 447 1.02 26.35 -7.62
N ARG A 448 1.65 26.66 -6.47
CA ARG A 448 1.09 27.58 -5.47
C ARG A 448 1.17 29.05 -5.84
N LYS A 449 2.14 29.45 -6.67
CA LYS A 449 2.30 30.84 -7.14
C LYS A 449 1.39 31.17 -8.34
N LEU A 450 0.95 30.16 -9.09
CA LEU A 450 -0.05 30.33 -10.13
C LEU A 450 -1.37 30.82 -9.49
N PRO A 451 -1.91 31.99 -9.89
CA PRO A 451 -3.21 32.44 -9.41
C PRO A 451 -4.25 31.37 -9.76
N PRO A 452 -5.29 31.17 -8.92
CA PRO A 452 -6.36 30.24 -9.27
C PRO A 452 -6.94 30.63 -10.63
N PRO A 453 -7.23 29.67 -11.53
CA PRO A 453 -7.94 29.99 -12.76
C PRO A 453 -9.27 30.62 -12.36
N LYS A 454 -9.45 31.90 -12.71
CA LYS A 454 -10.75 32.57 -12.60
C LYS A 454 -11.67 31.92 -13.63
N PHE A 455 -12.43 30.91 -13.21
CA PHE A 455 -13.60 30.49 -13.99
C PHE A 455 -14.65 31.59 -13.82
N GLY A 456 -14.82 32.39 -14.86
CA GLY A 456 -15.86 33.41 -14.92
C GLY A 456 -17.23 32.76 -14.94
N ALA A 457 -18.08 33.13 -13.98
CA ALA A 457 -19.52 33.11 -14.20
C ALA A 457 -19.86 34.17 -15.26
N PRO A 458 -20.94 34.00 -16.06
CA PRO A 458 -21.36 35.01 -17.02
C PRO A 458 -21.64 36.33 -16.30
N ILE A 459 -21.09 37.42 -16.82
CA ILE A 459 -21.27 38.77 -16.27
C ILE A 459 -22.72 39.22 -16.55
N PRO A 460 -23.54 39.55 -15.54
CA PRO A 460 -24.82 40.21 -15.78
C PRO A 460 -24.58 41.67 -16.22
N PRO A 461 -25.46 42.26 -17.05
CA PRO A 461 -25.24 43.62 -17.54
C PRO A 461 -25.22 44.64 -16.38
N PRO A 462 -24.37 45.67 -16.46
CA PRO A 462 -24.18 46.61 -15.36
C PRO A 462 -25.42 47.49 -15.15
N ALA A 463 -25.81 47.67 -13.88
CA ALA A 463 -26.82 48.63 -13.47
C ALA A 463 -26.29 50.09 -13.63
N PRO A 464 -27.16 51.07 -13.93
CA PRO A 464 -26.75 52.45 -14.17
C PRO A 464 -26.21 53.11 -12.89
N ALA A 465 -25.15 53.91 -13.07
CA ALA A 465 -24.42 54.56 -11.99
C ALA A 465 -25.24 55.68 -11.29
N PRO A 466 -25.21 55.78 -9.95
CA PRO A 466 -25.73 56.93 -9.23
C PRO A 466 -24.75 58.13 -9.25
N ALA A 467 -25.32 59.34 -9.31
CA ALA A 467 -24.63 60.62 -9.46
C ALA A 467 -23.72 60.99 -8.25
N PRO A 468 -22.64 61.76 -8.48
CA PRO A 468 -21.63 62.06 -7.46
C PRO A 468 -22.10 63.10 -6.45
N ARG A 469 -21.82 62.87 -5.16
CA ARG A 469 -21.86 63.91 -4.12
C ARG A 469 -20.43 64.26 -3.69
N ALA A 470 -20.13 65.56 -3.77
CA ALA A 470 -18.89 66.17 -3.31
C ALA A 470 -18.82 66.25 -1.77
N LYS A 471 -17.60 66.12 -1.22
CA LYS A 471 -17.11 66.70 0.05
C LYS A 471 -15.60 66.39 0.16
N THR A 472 -14.76 67.37 -0.19
CA THR A 472 -13.99 68.30 0.68
C THR A 472 -12.77 67.66 1.36
N PHE A 473 -11.62 68.27 1.09
CA PHE A 473 -10.25 67.84 1.33
C PHE A 473 -9.63 68.68 2.45
N GLU A 474 -8.91 68.08 3.41
CA GLU A 474 -7.98 68.77 4.31
C GLU A 474 -6.76 67.87 4.62
N PRO A 475 -5.51 68.38 4.56
CA PRO A 475 -4.28 67.65 4.89
C PRO A 475 -3.62 68.16 6.20
N PRO A 476 -2.38 67.78 6.54
CA PRO A 476 -1.98 66.62 7.36
C PRO A 476 -1.26 67.04 8.67
N LYS A 477 -0.88 66.10 9.56
CA LYS A 477 0.22 66.34 10.55
C LYS A 477 1.09 65.11 10.83
N VAL A 478 2.40 65.36 10.78
CA VAL A 478 3.55 64.48 11.06
C VAL A 478 4.07 64.76 12.48
N PRO A 479 4.54 63.75 13.24
CA PRO A 479 5.50 64.00 14.32
C PRO A 479 6.85 63.27 14.17
N LYS A 480 7.88 64.13 14.19
CA LYS A 480 9.31 64.06 14.48
C LYS A 480 9.99 62.79 15.03
N ILE A 481 11.19 62.57 14.47
CA ILE A 481 12.32 61.76 14.94
C ILE A 481 13.19 62.58 15.91
N VAL A 482 13.65 61.97 17.01
CA VAL A 482 14.81 62.34 17.85
C VAL A 482 15.26 61.02 18.50
N GLY A 483 16.52 60.60 18.65
CA GLY A 483 17.85 61.12 18.40
C GLY A 483 18.83 60.08 18.97
N ALA A 484 19.98 59.92 18.33
CA ALA A 484 21.00 58.90 18.57
C ALA A 484 21.84 59.16 19.83
N THR A 485 22.47 58.10 20.38
CA THR A 485 23.81 58.18 20.99
C THR A 485 24.62 56.90 20.72
N ASN A 486 25.93 57.12 20.60
CA ASN A 486 26.97 56.30 19.98
C ASN A 486 27.90 55.67 21.05
N LYS A 487 28.26 54.38 20.88
CA LYS A 487 29.63 53.74 20.97
C LYS A 487 30.50 53.90 22.26
N PRO A 488 31.68 53.22 22.39
CA PRO A 488 32.25 52.01 21.74
C PRO A 488 33.03 51.03 22.69
N ALA A 489 33.74 50.05 22.08
CA ALA A 489 34.98 49.38 22.53
C ALA A 489 34.83 48.18 23.51
N SER A 490 35.61 47.08 23.49
CA SER A 490 36.85 46.69 22.78
C SER A 490 37.24 45.25 23.18
N GLY A 491 37.96 44.55 22.28
CA GLY A 491 38.99 43.51 22.57
C GLY A 491 38.50 42.16 23.08
N ALA A 492 39.22 41.04 22.95
CA ALA A 492 40.42 40.65 22.21
C ALA A 492 40.48 39.10 22.28
N TYR A 493 41.33 38.51 21.44
CA TYR A 493 41.61 37.09 21.30
C TYR A 493 42.16 36.41 22.56
N ASP A 494 41.90 35.10 22.73
CA ASP A 494 42.90 34.12 23.16
C ASP A 494 42.44 32.67 22.88
N TYR A 495 43.38 31.73 23.01
CA TYR A 495 43.66 30.58 22.14
C TYR A 495 44.01 29.36 23.04
N ILE A 496 43.85 28.12 22.52
CA ILE A 496 44.44 26.81 22.99
C ILE A 496 43.80 26.25 24.31
N THR A 497 43.63 24.96 24.64
CA THR A 497 44.25 23.61 24.43
C THR A 497 43.19 22.52 24.74
N GLU A 498 43.02 21.46 23.94
CA GLU A 498 43.63 20.10 23.98
C GLU A 498 42.68 19.02 24.57
N ASP A 499 43.01 17.77 24.19
CA ASP A 499 42.60 16.45 24.68
C ASP A 499 41.40 15.79 23.98
N GLU A 500 41.64 14.89 23.00
CA GLU A 500 42.11 13.49 23.11
C GLU A 500 40.96 12.53 23.49
N GLU A 501 40.61 11.61 22.58
CA GLU A 501 41.00 10.19 22.66
C GLU A 501 40.21 9.35 21.64
N ASP A 502 40.98 8.66 20.79
CA ASP A 502 40.60 7.47 20.05
C ASP A 502 40.19 6.33 21.00
N PHE A 503 39.17 5.56 20.66
CA PHE A 503 39.11 4.09 20.81
C PHE A 503 37.95 3.46 20.01
#